data_AF-A0A7I7K099-F1
#
_entry.id   AF-A0A7I7K099-F1
#
_cell.length_a   1.000
_cell.length_b   1.000
_cell.length_c   1.000
_cell.angle_alpha   90.00
_cell.angle_beta   90.00
_cell.angle_gamma   90.00
#
_symmetry.space_group_name_H-M   'P 1'
#
loop_
_entity.id
_entity.type
_entity.pdbx_description
1 polymer ?
#
loop_
_entity_poly.entity_id
_entity_poly.type
_entity_poly.pdbx_seq_one_letter_code
_entity_poly.pdbx_strand_id
1 'polypeptide(L)'
;MAAPELRLRAPHPGLVALPWERPLDEWAEPRVAVRDLPVGPSRHLVKFVESDDALWALKELPARVAAREYQVLSRLEAMGLNAVRPAGVVIQSDFDTAILLTRYLDSSWQYRRLFMRLNPDTPKHRARLFDAMATLLVELHRHGVFWGDCSLANTLFVRDGQVLQAFLVDAETSEVHPSLSDGQRTQDIDITVENVAAGLLDVAASLDRHELQPEFLQEAIGLRERYEQLWELLHANPTFGFADRYRVEGTIRKLNDLGFAVDEVSLQPVVSGADELRLHVAVGDRRFHATELRRLAGMEVGEGQARILLGDLHAYRGQLSREAGHDVDLRTAAQLWFIEVATPMMHRAHEAVGRTGSPIQAYCDLLEVRWLLSEQEGRDVGTEKALRALARQAVPEESAAQLLVVEIPTEPFSVLDDRD
;
A
#
# COMPACT_ATOMS: atom_id res chain seq x y z
N MET A 1 33.06 4.55 27.01
CA MET A 1 31.74 4.52 26.38
C MET A 1 31.02 3.28 26.86
N ALA A 2 29.80 3.42 27.35
CA ALA A 2 28.95 2.28 27.65
C ALA A 2 28.63 1.55 26.34
N ALA A 3 28.56 0.23 26.39
CA ALA A 3 28.13 -0.53 25.22
C ALA A 3 26.64 -0.25 24.96
N PRO A 4 26.23 -0.03 23.70
CA PRO A 4 24.82 0.13 23.36
C PRO A 4 24.05 -1.17 23.63
N GLU A 5 22.79 -1.04 24.02
CA GLU A 5 21.88 -2.19 24.19
C GLU A 5 21.13 -2.43 22.87
N LEU A 6 21.42 -3.56 22.20
CA LEU A 6 20.79 -3.92 20.94
C LEU A 6 19.64 -4.90 21.16
N ARG A 7 18.45 -4.53 20.69
CA ARG A 7 17.31 -5.45 20.55
C ARG A 7 16.92 -5.55 19.09
N LEU A 8 17.47 -6.55 18.39
CA LEU A 8 17.19 -6.82 16.99
C LEU A 8 16.27 -8.02 16.82
N ARG A 9 15.27 -7.91 15.94
CA ARG A 9 14.41 -9.02 15.48
C ARG A 9 15.00 -9.71 14.26
N ALA A 10 15.85 -9.02 13.51
CA ALA A 10 16.57 -9.55 12.36
C ALA A 10 18.08 -9.63 12.71
N PRO A 11 18.61 -10.81 13.09
CA PRO A 11 19.99 -10.96 13.53
C PRO A 11 20.95 -11.05 12.33
N HIS A 12 20.86 -10.10 11.40
CA HIS A 12 21.75 -10.05 10.25
C HIS A 12 23.17 -9.64 10.69
N PRO A 13 24.23 -10.35 10.27
CA PRO A 13 25.61 -10.05 10.69
C PRO A 13 26.04 -8.62 10.36
N GLY A 14 25.67 -8.10 9.19
CA GLY A 14 25.99 -6.72 8.81
C GLY A 14 25.30 -5.69 9.73
N LEU A 15 24.03 -5.92 10.09
CA LEU A 15 23.32 -5.05 11.04
C LEU A 15 23.97 -5.02 12.42
N VAL A 16 24.42 -6.17 12.93
CA VAL A 16 25.11 -6.25 14.22
C VAL A 16 26.45 -5.51 14.19
N ALA A 17 27.12 -5.50 13.04
CA ALA A 17 28.43 -4.88 12.85
C ALA A 17 28.40 -3.35 12.62
N LEU A 18 27.21 -2.74 12.53
CA LEU A 18 27.07 -1.29 12.41
C LEU A 18 27.63 -0.56 13.65
N PRO A 19 28.12 0.69 13.51
CA PRO A 19 28.80 1.41 14.59
C PRO A 19 27.81 2.02 15.61
N TRP A 20 27.06 1.15 16.29
CA TRP A 20 26.03 1.49 17.27
C TRP A 20 26.53 2.32 18.45
N GLU A 21 27.83 2.33 18.71
CA GLU A 21 28.47 3.14 19.74
C GLU A 21 28.65 4.61 19.35
N ARG A 22 28.24 5.02 18.14
CA ARG A 22 28.39 6.39 17.63
C ARG A 22 27.04 7.06 17.35
N PRO A 23 26.94 8.40 17.49
CA PRO A 23 25.77 9.16 17.05
C PRO A 23 25.44 8.90 15.58
N LEU A 24 24.15 8.90 15.22
CA LEU A 24 23.74 8.53 13.86
C LEU A 24 24.22 9.55 12.81
N ASP A 25 24.36 10.83 13.16
CA ASP A 25 24.82 11.90 12.26
C ASP A 25 26.27 11.70 11.78
N GLU A 26 27.13 11.05 12.57
CA GLU A 26 28.51 10.72 12.21
C GLU A 26 28.66 9.54 11.23
N TRP A 27 27.58 8.81 10.93
CA TRP A 27 27.64 7.64 10.06
C TRP A 27 27.79 8.04 8.58
N ALA A 28 28.87 7.62 7.92
CA ALA A 28 29.15 8.01 6.55
C ALA A 28 29.87 6.89 5.77
N GLU A 29 29.79 6.99 4.44
CA GLU A 29 30.63 6.19 3.54
C GLU A 29 32.12 6.51 3.75
N PRO A 30 33.03 5.54 3.54
CA PRO A 30 32.81 4.16 3.10
C PRO A 30 32.58 3.18 4.27
N ARG A 31 32.55 3.65 5.53
CA ARG A 31 32.47 2.78 6.71
C ARG A 31 31.09 2.15 6.89
N VAL A 32 30.06 2.89 6.52
CA VAL A 32 28.66 2.43 6.50
C VAL A 32 28.12 2.74 5.11
N ALA A 33 27.44 1.79 4.48
CA ALA A 33 26.78 1.97 3.19
C ALA A 33 25.49 2.79 3.39
N VAL A 34 25.64 4.10 3.61
CA VAL A 34 24.55 5.05 3.76
C VAL A 34 23.98 5.40 2.39
N ARG A 35 22.66 5.42 2.25
CA ARG A 35 21.97 5.82 1.03
C ARG A 35 21.27 7.15 1.22
N ASP A 36 21.55 8.10 0.33
CA ASP A 36 20.81 9.35 0.25
C ASP A 36 19.50 9.11 -0.50
N LEU A 37 18.42 8.91 0.26
CA LEU A 37 17.08 8.81 -0.28
C LEU A 37 16.38 10.16 -0.15
N PRO A 38 15.72 10.65 -1.20
CA PRO A 38 14.87 11.83 -1.09
C PRO A 38 13.65 11.49 -0.24
N VAL A 39 13.74 11.82 1.04
CA VAL A 39 12.68 11.70 2.02
C VAL A 39 12.11 13.06 2.38
N GLY A 40 10.81 13.11 2.68
CA GLY A 40 10.15 14.28 3.23
C GLY A 40 10.78 14.74 4.55
N PRO A 41 10.46 15.97 4.99
CA PRO A 41 11.00 16.51 6.22
C PRO A 41 10.63 15.60 7.39
N SER A 42 11.62 15.26 8.22
CA SER A 42 11.42 14.55 9.47
C SER A 42 11.83 15.45 10.62
N ARG A 43 11.09 15.37 11.73
CA ARG A 43 11.44 16.05 12.98
C ARG A 43 12.69 15.45 13.63
N HIS A 44 13.03 14.22 13.26
CA HIS A 44 14.12 13.43 13.82
C HIS A 44 15.13 13.11 12.74
N LEU A 45 16.37 12.82 13.14
CA LEU A 45 17.39 12.38 12.20
C LEU A 45 17.06 10.97 11.68
N VAL A 46 17.00 10.84 10.35
CA VAL A 46 16.79 9.56 9.67
C VAL A 46 17.94 9.29 8.71
N LYS A 47 18.51 8.08 8.77
CA LYS A 47 19.47 7.59 7.77
C LYS A 47 19.00 6.27 7.19
N PHE A 48 19.31 6.05 5.92
CA PHE A 48 19.06 4.79 5.24
C PHE A 48 20.37 4.03 5.09
N VAL A 49 20.41 2.78 5.53
CA VAL A 49 21.61 1.96 5.52
C VAL A 49 21.34 0.67 4.78
N GLU A 50 22.20 0.35 3.82
CA GLU A 50 22.20 -0.94 3.14
C GLU A 50 23.05 -1.93 3.93
N SER A 51 22.46 -3.06 4.27
CA SER A 51 23.13 -4.15 4.99
C SER A 51 22.50 -5.47 4.62
N ASP A 52 23.33 -6.47 4.29
CA ASP A 52 22.91 -7.83 3.98
C ASP A 52 21.84 -7.87 2.87
N ASP A 53 22.09 -7.11 1.78
CA ASP A 53 21.21 -6.95 0.61
C ASP A 53 19.80 -6.40 0.94
N ALA A 54 19.64 -5.76 2.09
CA ALA A 54 18.41 -5.10 2.52
C ALA A 54 18.67 -3.64 2.89
N LEU A 55 17.67 -2.80 2.64
CA LEU A 55 17.68 -1.39 3.01
C LEU A 55 16.91 -1.20 4.32
N TRP A 56 17.52 -0.45 5.23
CA TRP A 56 17.00 -0.20 6.58
C TRP A 56 16.86 1.30 6.80
N ALA A 57 15.77 1.72 7.44
CA ALA A 57 15.60 3.09 7.92
C ALA A 57 15.93 3.14 9.41
N LEU A 58 16.84 4.03 9.77
CA LEU A 58 17.30 4.26 11.14
C LEU A 58 16.82 5.64 11.56
N LYS A 59 15.95 5.71 12.57
CA LYS A 59 15.38 6.94 13.12
C LYS A 59 15.94 7.15 14.54
N GLU A 60 16.73 8.20 14.75
CA GLU A 60 17.28 8.55 16.07
C GLU A 60 16.25 9.34 16.89
N LEU A 61 16.00 8.91 18.12
CA LEU A 61 14.88 9.36 18.95
C LEU A 61 15.29 9.41 20.42
N PRO A 62 14.58 10.15 21.29
CA PRO A 62 14.67 9.94 22.73
C PRO A 62 14.31 8.50 23.10
N ALA A 63 15.06 7.88 24.02
CA ALA A 63 14.96 6.43 24.29
C ALA A 63 13.54 5.94 24.61
N ARG A 64 12.78 6.72 25.40
CA ARG A 64 11.38 6.39 25.75
C ARG A 64 10.45 6.43 24.54
N VAL A 65 10.66 7.38 23.62
CA VAL A 65 9.86 7.54 22.41
C VAL A 65 10.12 6.39 21.45
N ALA A 66 11.40 6.06 21.20
CA ALA A 66 11.78 4.91 20.38
C ALA A 66 11.19 3.59 20.89
N ALA A 67 11.25 3.37 22.21
CA ALA A 67 10.70 2.17 22.82
C ALA A 67 9.17 2.08 22.66
N ARG A 68 8.44 3.19 22.78
CA ARG A 68 6.99 3.25 22.56
C ARG A 68 6.66 2.99 21.09
N GLU A 69 7.32 3.70 20.16
CA GLU A 69 7.08 3.57 18.72
C GLU A 69 7.37 2.13 18.24
N TYR A 70 8.49 1.54 18.68
CA TYR A 70 8.82 0.13 18.43
C TYR A 70 7.70 -0.83 18.90
N GLN A 71 7.13 -0.60 20.09
CA GLN A 71 6.05 -1.42 20.62
C GLN A 71 4.76 -1.27 19.81
N VAL A 72 4.41 -0.05 19.39
CA VAL A 72 3.23 0.19 18.55
C VAL A 72 3.41 -0.48 17.20
N LEU A 73 4.51 -0.24 16.49
CA LEU A 73 4.80 -0.88 15.20
C LEU A 73 4.79 -2.42 15.30
N SER A 74 5.30 -2.97 16.40
CA SER A 74 5.29 -4.42 16.61
C SER A 74 3.86 -4.97 16.79
N ARG A 75 2.96 -4.19 17.42
CA ARG A 75 1.54 -4.55 17.53
C ARG A 75 0.83 -4.44 16.18
N LEU A 76 1.09 -3.38 15.41
CA LEU A 76 0.52 -3.20 14.07
C LEU A 76 0.91 -4.37 13.15
N GLU A 77 2.18 -4.79 13.19
CA GLU A 77 2.65 -5.95 12.44
C GLU A 77 1.96 -7.24 12.88
N ALA A 78 1.78 -7.45 14.19
CA ALA A 78 1.08 -8.63 14.72
C ALA A 78 -0.41 -8.67 14.34
N MET A 79 -1.03 -7.50 14.14
CA MET A 79 -2.40 -7.34 13.63
C MET A 79 -2.48 -7.47 12.10
N GLY A 80 -1.34 -7.56 11.39
CA GLY A 80 -1.32 -7.60 9.93
C GLY A 80 -1.65 -6.26 9.27
N LEU A 81 -1.56 -5.15 10.00
CA LEU A 81 -1.86 -3.80 9.49
C LEU A 81 -0.73 -3.26 8.63
N ASN A 82 -1.09 -2.43 7.66
CA ASN A 82 -0.14 -1.79 6.74
C ASN A 82 0.66 -0.69 7.45
N ALA A 83 1.76 -1.09 8.08
CA ALA A 83 2.75 -0.20 8.66
C ALA A 83 4.17 -0.69 8.33
N VAL A 84 5.16 0.20 8.43
CA VAL A 84 6.57 -0.18 8.33
C VAL A 84 6.93 -1.20 9.40
N ARG A 85 7.76 -2.19 9.04
CA ARG A 85 8.05 -3.32 9.93
C ARG A 85 9.23 -3.00 10.84
N PRO A 86 9.08 -3.09 12.17
CA PRO A 86 10.17 -2.80 13.09
C PRO A 86 11.20 -3.95 13.06
N ALA A 87 12.45 -3.60 12.78
CA ALA A 87 13.57 -4.52 12.73
C ALA A 87 14.31 -4.59 14.07
N GLY A 88 14.25 -3.52 14.86
CA GLY A 88 14.89 -3.47 16.17
C GLY A 88 14.87 -2.08 16.80
N VAL A 89 15.40 -2.01 18.01
CA VAL A 89 15.69 -0.75 18.71
C VAL A 89 17.05 -0.89 19.38
N VAL A 90 17.85 0.16 19.31
CA VAL A 90 19.20 0.22 19.91
C VAL A 90 19.26 1.39 20.86
N ILE A 91 19.50 1.13 22.15
CA ILE A 91 19.60 2.18 23.17
C ILE A 91 21.05 2.60 23.31
N GLN A 92 21.32 3.89 23.18
CA GLN A 92 22.64 4.48 23.32
C GLN A 92 22.71 5.30 24.60
N SER A 93 22.99 4.62 25.73
CA SER A 93 22.97 5.24 27.06
C SER A 93 23.89 6.46 27.21
N ASP A 94 24.99 6.51 26.46
CA ASP A 94 25.94 7.64 26.50
C ASP A 94 25.38 8.93 25.86
N PHE A 95 24.34 8.82 25.01
CA PHE A 95 23.74 9.94 24.27
C PHE A 95 22.31 10.28 24.71
N ASP A 96 21.71 9.50 25.63
CA ASP A 96 20.29 9.57 25.99
C ASP A 96 19.32 9.40 24.80
N THR A 97 19.80 8.75 23.74
CA THR A 97 19.05 8.45 22.52
C THR A 97 18.84 6.95 22.34
N ALA A 98 17.93 6.60 21.46
CA ALA A 98 17.80 5.29 20.88
C ALA A 98 17.54 5.39 19.38
N ILE A 99 18.02 4.41 18.65
CA ILE A 99 17.80 4.30 17.21
C ILE A 99 16.72 3.23 16.99
N LEU A 100 15.60 3.64 16.40
CA LEU A 100 14.58 2.73 15.90
C LEU A 100 14.97 2.27 14.49
N LEU A 101 15.00 0.96 14.28
CA LEU A 101 15.28 0.36 12.98
C LEU A 101 13.98 -0.16 12.40
N THR A 102 13.66 0.22 11.17
CA THR A 102 12.58 -0.37 10.39
C THR A 102 13.11 -0.88 9.05
N ARG A 103 12.47 -1.92 8.52
CA ARG A 103 12.75 -2.35 7.15
C ARG A 103 12.20 -1.31 6.19
N TYR A 104 13.02 -0.88 5.22
CA TYR A 104 12.57 -0.01 4.16
C TYR A 104 11.47 -0.70 3.33
N LEU A 105 10.43 0.04 2.97
CA LEU A 105 9.35 -0.48 2.14
C LEU A 105 9.74 -0.34 0.66
N ASP A 106 10.16 -1.43 0.05
CA ASP A 106 10.56 -1.46 -1.36
C ASP A 106 9.40 -1.08 -2.29
N SER A 107 9.73 -0.47 -3.43
CA SER A 107 8.75 -0.02 -4.43
C SER A 107 7.65 0.89 -3.85
N SER A 108 7.96 1.61 -2.78
CA SER A 108 7.06 2.60 -2.20
C SER A 108 7.37 4.01 -2.70
N TRP A 109 6.33 4.85 -2.72
CA TRP A 109 6.46 6.26 -3.02
C TRP A 109 5.98 7.11 -1.86
N GLN A 110 6.71 8.21 -1.66
CA GLN A 110 6.19 9.33 -0.90
C GLN A 110 5.32 10.19 -1.81
N TYR A 111 4.27 10.73 -1.22
CA TYR A 111 3.26 11.51 -1.92
C TYR A 111 3.81 12.66 -2.77
N ARG A 112 4.80 13.41 -2.25
CA ARG A 112 5.36 14.56 -2.96
C ARG A 112 5.88 14.18 -4.35
N ARG A 113 6.53 13.01 -4.46
CA ARG A 113 7.03 12.50 -5.75
C ARG A 113 5.90 12.03 -6.66
N LEU A 114 4.86 11.42 -6.09
CA LEU A 114 3.66 11.07 -6.84
C LEU A 114 3.05 12.33 -7.46
N PHE A 115 2.86 13.39 -6.69
CA PHE A 115 2.26 14.63 -7.18
C PHE A 115 3.10 15.41 -8.18
N MET A 116 4.43 15.38 -8.05
CA MET A 116 5.32 15.99 -9.05
C MET A 116 5.34 15.22 -10.38
N ARG A 117 5.00 13.92 -10.37
CA ARG A 117 5.08 13.04 -11.55
C ARG A 117 3.71 12.77 -12.18
N LEU A 118 2.66 12.76 -11.37
CA LEU A 118 1.29 12.72 -11.83
C LEU A 118 0.98 14.09 -12.42
N ASN A 119 0.34 14.10 -13.58
CA ASN A 119 -0.16 15.34 -14.13
C ASN A 119 -1.12 15.97 -13.09
N PRO A 120 -0.83 17.19 -12.57
CA PRO A 120 -1.69 17.87 -11.62
C PRO A 120 -3.10 18.14 -12.17
N ASP A 121 -3.32 17.98 -13.47
CA ASP A 121 -4.63 18.09 -14.10
C ASP A 121 -5.37 16.73 -14.18
N THR A 122 -4.90 15.68 -13.49
CA THR A 122 -5.55 14.35 -13.45
C THR A 122 -6.10 13.99 -12.06
N PRO A 123 -7.30 14.49 -11.67
CA PRO A 123 -7.93 14.22 -10.38
C PRO A 123 -8.11 12.73 -10.04
N LYS A 124 -8.29 11.88 -11.05
CA LYS A 124 -8.52 10.43 -10.87
C LYS A 124 -7.35 9.73 -10.15
N HIS A 125 -6.11 10.14 -10.41
CA HIS A 125 -4.94 9.53 -9.75
C HIS A 125 -4.83 9.96 -8.29
N ARG A 126 -5.16 11.22 -7.99
CA ARG A 126 -5.22 11.73 -6.62
C ARG A 126 -6.33 11.06 -5.82
N ALA A 127 -7.49 10.84 -6.45
CA ALA A 127 -8.59 10.11 -5.83
C ALA A 127 -8.16 8.72 -5.33
N ARG A 128 -7.39 7.97 -6.13
CA ARG A 128 -6.84 6.65 -5.71
C ARG A 128 -5.90 6.73 -4.50
N LEU A 129 -5.17 7.84 -4.33
CA LEU A 129 -4.33 8.06 -3.16
C LEU A 129 -5.17 8.32 -1.91
N PHE A 130 -6.18 9.19 -2.01
CA PHE A 130 -7.08 9.45 -0.90
C PHE A 130 -7.93 8.22 -0.53
N ASP A 131 -8.33 7.41 -1.51
CA ASP A 131 -8.99 6.11 -1.25
C ASP A 131 -8.07 5.17 -0.47
N ALA A 132 -6.79 5.10 -0.82
CA ALA A 132 -5.81 4.29 -0.10
C ALA A 132 -5.60 4.79 1.34
N MET A 133 -5.53 6.10 1.56
CA MET A 133 -5.42 6.70 2.89
C MET A 133 -6.66 6.46 3.74
N ALA A 134 -7.85 6.72 3.21
CA ALA A 134 -9.12 6.49 3.90
C ALA A 134 -9.27 5.00 4.27
N THR A 135 -8.88 4.11 3.35
CA THR A 135 -8.85 2.67 3.58
C THR A 135 -7.91 2.30 4.73
N LEU A 136 -6.67 2.80 4.74
CA LEU A 136 -5.74 2.56 5.85
C LEU A 136 -6.32 3.07 7.17
N LEU A 137 -6.86 4.29 7.21
CA LEU A 137 -7.40 4.88 8.43
C LEU A 137 -8.58 4.08 9.00
N VAL A 138 -9.51 3.65 8.13
CA VAL A 138 -10.61 2.75 8.52
C VAL A 138 -10.09 1.46 9.13
N GLU A 139 -9.05 0.87 8.55
CA GLU A 139 -8.47 -0.38 9.05
C GLU A 139 -7.80 -0.23 10.41
N LEU A 140 -7.02 0.84 10.59
CA LEU A 140 -6.43 1.18 11.88
C LEU A 140 -7.55 1.31 12.93
N HIS A 141 -8.60 2.07 12.62
CA HIS A 141 -9.70 2.33 13.54
C HIS A 141 -10.51 1.08 13.88
N ARG A 142 -10.73 0.17 12.91
CA ARG A 142 -11.38 -1.14 13.14
C ARG A 142 -10.60 -2.01 14.12
N HIS A 143 -9.28 -1.82 14.20
CA HIS A 143 -8.39 -2.53 15.12
C HIS A 143 -8.07 -1.75 16.40
N GLY A 144 -8.80 -0.66 16.68
CA GLY A 144 -8.60 0.13 17.89
C GLY A 144 -7.35 1.02 17.87
N VAL A 145 -6.76 1.27 16.70
CA VAL A 145 -5.55 2.06 16.54
C VAL A 145 -5.91 3.50 16.17
N PHE A 146 -5.56 4.45 17.05
CA PHE A 146 -5.55 5.88 16.75
C PHE A 146 -4.17 6.25 16.21
N TRP A 147 -4.10 6.85 15.03
CA TRP A 147 -2.85 7.25 14.38
C TRP A 147 -2.32 8.55 14.98
N GLY A 148 -3.11 9.63 14.95
CA GLY A 148 -2.78 10.92 15.55
C GLY A 148 -1.78 11.78 14.78
N ASP A 149 -1.22 11.31 13.67
CA ASP A 149 -0.38 12.10 12.76
C ASP A 149 -0.43 11.56 11.31
N CYS A 150 -1.63 11.16 10.89
CA CYS A 150 -1.89 10.75 9.51
C CYS A 150 -1.66 11.97 8.60
N SER A 151 -0.67 11.85 7.70
CA SER A 151 -0.27 12.94 6.81
C SER A 151 0.33 12.36 5.52
N LEU A 152 0.46 13.21 4.50
CA LEU A 152 1.10 12.84 3.24
C LEU A 152 2.60 12.53 3.40
N ALA A 153 3.25 13.10 4.42
CA ALA A 153 4.65 12.85 4.73
C ALA A 153 4.87 11.53 5.49
N ASN A 154 3.92 11.16 6.35
CA ASN A 154 3.97 9.94 7.17
C ASN A 154 3.31 8.73 6.51
N THR A 155 2.87 8.87 5.25
CA THR A 155 2.23 7.81 4.46
C THR A 155 3.08 7.42 3.26
N LEU A 156 3.35 6.13 3.12
CA LEU A 156 3.93 5.55 1.91
C LEU A 156 2.86 4.86 1.08
N PHE A 157 3.00 4.92 -0.24
CA PHE A 157 2.09 4.26 -1.17
C PHE A 157 2.81 3.16 -1.94
N VAL A 158 2.16 2.03 -2.12
CA VAL A 158 2.66 0.89 -2.92
C VAL A 158 1.60 0.48 -3.92
N ARG A 159 2.02 0.08 -5.12
CA ARG A 159 1.13 -0.49 -6.13
C ARG A 159 0.83 -1.93 -5.75
N ASP A 160 -0.45 -2.24 -5.68
CA ASP A 160 -0.93 -3.59 -5.42
C ASP A 160 -1.99 -3.97 -6.45
N GLY A 161 -1.53 -4.49 -7.58
CA GLY A 161 -2.41 -4.87 -8.68
C GLY A 161 -2.98 -3.62 -9.33
N GLN A 162 -4.28 -3.39 -9.25
CA GLN A 162 -4.93 -2.22 -9.85
C GLN A 162 -5.11 -1.06 -8.86
N VAL A 163 -4.88 -1.27 -7.56
CA VAL A 163 -5.08 -0.25 -6.53
C VAL A 163 -3.76 0.30 -6.00
N LEU A 164 -3.86 1.33 -5.16
CA LEU A 164 -2.78 1.81 -4.31
C LEU A 164 -3.08 1.39 -2.88
N GLN A 165 -2.07 0.91 -2.17
CA GLN A 165 -2.14 0.69 -0.73
C GLN A 165 -1.33 1.76 -0.02
N ALA A 166 -1.89 2.31 1.06
CA ALA A 166 -1.20 3.21 1.96
C ALA A 166 -0.57 2.42 3.13
N PHE A 167 0.57 2.89 3.61
CA PHE A 167 1.32 2.35 4.74
C PHE A 167 1.67 3.45 5.73
N LEU A 168 1.43 3.18 7.01
CA LEU A 168 1.85 4.03 8.13
C LEU A 168 3.36 3.90 8.34
N VAL A 169 4.08 5.03 8.34
CA VAL A 169 5.53 5.06 8.59
C VAL A 169 5.87 5.51 10.00
N ASP A 170 5.16 6.53 10.48
CA ASP A 170 5.43 7.13 11.79
C ASP A 170 4.31 6.77 12.76
N ALA A 171 4.67 6.06 13.82
CA ALA A 171 3.75 5.63 14.88
C ALA A 171 4.01 6.35 16.22
N GLU A 172 4.80 7.43 16.22
CA GLU A 172 5.20 8.16 17.42
C GLU A 172 4.00 8.67 18.24
N THR A 173 2.99 9.20 17.56
CA THR A 173 1.76 9.75 18.14
C THR A 173 0.66 8.71 18.30
N SER A 174 0.88 7.49 17.81
CA SER A 174 -0.15 6.47 17.74
C SER A 174 -0.44 5.81 19.09
N GLU A 175 -1.68 5.36 19.22
CA GLU A 175 -2.20 4.68 20.40
C GLU A 175 -3.01 3.46 20.01
N VAL A 176 -2.84 2.38 20.77
CA VAL A 176 -3.57 1.12 20.55
C VAL A 176 -4.49 0.88 21.73
N HIS A 177 -5.78 0.90 21.45
CA HIS A 177 -6.88 0.70 22.39
C HIS A 177 -7.62 -0.62 22.07
N PRO A 178 -8.41 -1.18 23.01
CA PRO A 178 -9.28 -2.32 22.69
C PRO A 178 -10.31 -2.00 21.59
N SER A 179 -10.78 -0.75 21.56
CA SER A 179 -11.67 -0.19 20.54
C SER A 179 -11.59 1.32 20.60
N LEU A 180 -11.69 2.02 19.46
CA LEU A 180 -11.81 3.47 19.45
C LEU A 180 -13.26 3.90 19.68
N SER A 181 -13.44 4.93 20.51
CA SER A 181 -14.70 5.68 20.59
C SER A 181 -14.94 6.50 19.33
N ASP A 182 -16.20 6.86 19.07
CA ASP A 182 -16.56 7.73 17.94
C ASP A 182 -15.81 9.07 18.01
N GLY A 183 -15.63 9.64 19.20
CA GLY A 183 -14.89 10.87 19.41
C GLY A 183 -13.40 10.77 19.05
N GLN A 184 -12.75 9.64 19.40
CA GLN A 184 -11.36 9.39 19.00
C GLN A 184 -11.22 9.26 17.48
N ARG A 185 -12.16 8.55 16.83
CA ARG A 185 -12.15 8.43 15.36
C ARG A 185 -12.35 9.78 14.69
N THR A 186 -13.33 10.56 15.14
CA THR A 186 -13.59 11.92 14.62
C THR A 186 -12.34 12.79 14.75
N GLN A 187 -11.70 12.78 15.92
CA GLN A 187 -10.48 13.54 16.15
C GLN A 187 -9.34 13.13 15.20
N ASP A 188 -9.13 11.84 14.96
CA ASP A 188 -8.08 11.36 14.06
C ASP A 188 -8.36 11.77 12.59
N ILE A 189 -9.63 11.76 12.19
CA ILE A 189 -10.06 12.23 10.87
C ILE A 189 -9.84 13.75 10.75
N ASP A 190 -10.18 14.53 11.78
CA ASP A 190 -9.95 15.98 11.80
C ASP A 190 -8.46 16.30 11.60
N ILE A 191 -7.58 15.64 12.37
CA ILE A 191 -6.12 15.74 12.23
C ILE A 191 -5.69 15.36 10.81
N THR A 192 -6.22 14.25 10.28
CA THR A 192 -5.88 13.78 8.92
C THR A 192 -6.23 14.83 7.87
N VAL A 193 -7.43 15.41 7.93
CA VAL A 193 -7.88 16.43 6.96
C VAL A 193 -6.99 17.66 7.02
N GLU A 194 -6.67 18.15 8.23
CA GLU A 194 -5.79 19.31 8.42
C GLU A 194 -4.38 19.06 7.87
N ASN A 195 -3.79 17.92 8.24
CA ASN A 195 -2.43 17.54 7.82
C ASN A 195 -2.33 17.33 6.30
N VAL A 196 -3.33 16.67 5.70
CA VAL A 196 -3.37 16.44 4.24
C VAL A 196 -3.57 17.76 3.51
N ALA A 197 -4.45 18.63 3.99
CA ALA A 197 -4.64 19.96 3.42
C ALA A 197 -3.34 20.77 3.45
N ALA A 198 -2.65 20.81 4.59
CA ALA A 198 -1.36 21.49 4.71
C ALA A 198 -0.31 20.93 3.72
N GLY A 199 -0.14 19.60 3.68
CA GLY A 199 0.80 18.97 2.76
C GLY A 199 0.48 19.21 1.28
N LEU A 200 -0.80 19.33 0.92
CA LEU A 200 -1.23 19.69 -0.43
C LEU A 200 -0.92 21.14 -0.78
N LEU A 201 -1.11 22.08 0.15
CA LEU A 201 -0.77 23.48 -0.04
C LEU A 201 0.75 23.66 -0.24
N ASP A 202 1.56 22.92 0.51
CA ASP A 202 3.01 22.87 0.34
C ASP A 202 3.42 22.32 -1.03
N VAL A 203 2.70 21.32 -1.53
CA VAL A 203 2.89 20.80 -2.89
C VAL A 203 2.57 21.87 -3.93
N ALA A 204 1.41 22.54 -3.82
CA ALA A 204 1.02 23.61 -4.74
C ALA A 204 2.04 24.75 -4.78
N ALA A 205 2.53 25.17 -3.61
CA ALA A 205 3.57 26.18 -3.48
C ALA A 205 4.89 25.72 -4.12
N SER A 206 5.31 24.48 -3.87
CA SER A 206 6.56 23.95 -4.45
C SER A 206 6.54 23.80 -5.98
N LEU A 207 5.35 23.74 -6.57
CA LEU A 207 5.15 23.67 -8.02
C LEU A 207 4.90 25.06 -8.66
N ASP A 208 4.81 26.13 -7.87
CA ASP A 208 4.34 27.46 -8.31
C ASP A 208 2.95 27.40 -8.99
N ARG A 209 2.07 26.53 -8.47
CA ARG A 209 0.70 26.27 -8.98
C ARG A 209 -0.35 26.67 -7.96
N HIS A 210 -0.31 27.92 -7.50
CA HIS A 210 -1.20 28.44 -6.45
C HIS A 210 -2.69 28.38 -6.83
N GLU A 211 -3.01 28.37 -8.12
CA GLU A 211 -4.39 28.25 -8.61
C GLU A 211 -5.05 26.89 -8.28
N LEU A 212 -4.26 25.85 -7.95
CA LEU A 212 -4.77 24.53 -7.56
C LEU A 212 -5.19 24.44 -6.09
N GLN A 213 -4.83 25.44 -5.25
CA GLN A 213 -5.09 25.41 -3.81
C GLN A 213 -6.57 25.21 -3.44
N PRO A 214 -7.56 25.87 -4.10
CA PRO A 214 -8.97 25.65 -3.78
C PRO A 214 -9.41 24.20 -4.04
N GLU A 215 -8.96 23.60 -5.14
CA GLU A 215 -9.29 22.22 -5.50
C GLU A 215 -8.66 21.23 -4.52
N PHE A 216 -7.38 21.42 -4.19
CA PHE A 216 -6.68 20.61 -3.21
C PHE A 216 -7.31 20.66 -1.81
N LEU A 217 -7.78 21.82 -1.37
CA LEU A 217 -8.48 21.93 -0.10
C LEU A 217 -9.79 21.14 -0.12
N GLN A 218 -10.56 21.21 -1.22
CA GLN A 218 -11.77 20.40 -1.37
C GLN A 218 -11.47 18.90 -1.38
N GLU A 219 -10.39 18.48 -2.04
CA GLU A 219 -9.96 17.08 -2.06
C GLU A 219 -9.59 16.58 -0.66
N ALA A 220 -8.85 17.37 0.13
CA ALA A 220 -8.51 17.04 1.51
C ALA A 220 -9.76 16.91 2.39
N ILE A 221 -10.71 17.85 2.27
CA ILE A 221 -11.99 17.80 3.00
C ILE A 221 -12.78 16.55 2.61
N GLY A 222 -12.78 16.19 1.32
CA GLY A 222 -13.44 14.99 0.81
C GLY A 222 -12.89 13.67 1.37
N LEU A 223 -11.71 13.66 2.00
CA LEU A 223 -11.18 12.48 2.68
C LEU A 223 -12.08 12.04 3.83
N ARG A 224 -12.71 12.97 4.55
CA ARG A 224 -13.71 12.65 5.58
C ARG A 224 -14.85 11.84 4.98
N GLU A 225 -15.45 12.34 3.90
CA GLU A 225 -16.59 11.68 3.28
C GLU A 225 -16.22 10.28 2.78
N ARG A 226 -15.02 10.11 2.21
CA ARG A 226 -14.50 8.79 1.80
C ARG A 226 -14.37 7.83 2.99
N TYR A 227 -13.78 8.31 4.09
CA TYR A 227 -13.66 7.55 5.33
C TYR A 227 -15.04 7.15 5.87
N GLU A 228 -15.96 8.11 6.00
CA GLU A 228 -17.28 7.90 6.60
C GLU A 228 -18.11 6.93 5.76
N GLN A 229 -18.13 7.10 4.43
CA GLN A 229 -18.81 6.17 3.52
C GLN A 229 -18.25 4.76 3.62
N LEU A 230 -16.94 4.61 3.73
CA LEU A 230 -16.31 3.29 3.86
C LEU A 230 -16.59 2.68 5.25
N TRP A 231 -16.51 3.48 6.30
CA TRP A 231 -16.83 3.05 7.66
C TRP A 231 -18.27 2.57 7.76
N GLU A 232 -19.22 3.34 7.23
CA GLU A 232 -20.62 2.95 7.14
C GLU A 232 -20.79 1.68 6.31
N LEU A 233 -20.15 1.57 5.15
CA LEU A 233 -20.26 0.38 4.30
C LEU A 233 -19.83 -0.91 5.02
N LEU A 234 -18.82 -0.82 5.88
CA LEU A 234 -18.30 -1.96 6.64
C LEU A 234 -19.09 -2.29 7.91
N HIS A 235 -19.80 -1.32 8.49
CA HIS A 235 -20.51 -1.49 9.77
C HIS A 235 -22.03 -1.45 9.63
N ALA A 236 -22.56 -1.04 8.47
CA ALA A 236 -23.98 -1.03 8.21
C ALA A 236 -24.50 -2.44 7.94
N ASN A 237 -25.74 -2.67 8.35
CA ASN A 237 -26.51 -3.86 8.00
C ASN A 237 -27.69 -3.47 7.09
N PRO A 238 -27.43 -3.04 5.84
CA PRO A 238 -28.48 -2.54 4.97
C PRO A 238 -29.53 -3.61 4.70
N THR A 239 -30.80 -3.21 4.68
CA THR A 239 -31.92 -4.06 4.27
C THR A 239 -32.27 -3.79 2.81
N PHE A 240 -32.47 -4.85 2.05
CA PHE A 240 -32.81 -4.80 0.64
C PHE A 240 -34.05 -5.63 0.36
N GLY A 241 -34.82 -5.26 -0.66
CA GLY A 241 -35.87 -6.14 -1.17
C GLY A 241 -35.26 -7.39 -1.80
N PHE A 242 -35.98 -8.51 -1.81
CA PHE A 242 -35.53 -9.76 -2.43
C PHE A 242 -35.13 -9.61 -3.92
N ALA A 243 -35.72 -8.64 -4.62
CA ALA A 243 -35.43 -8.32 -6.01
C ALA A 243 -34.14 -7.51 -6.24
N ASP A 244 -33.55 -6.91 -5.20
CA ASP A 244 -32.42 -5.99 -5.30
C ASP A 244 -31.04 -6.70 -5.25
N ARG A 245 -30.92 -7.89 -5.85
CA ARG A 245 -29.66 -8.68 -5.86
C ARG A 245 -28.46 -7.89 -6.43
N TYR A 246 -28.71 -7.00 -7.39
CA TYR A 246 -27.69 -6.11 -7.96
C TYR A 246 -27.05 -5.17 -6.93
N ARG A 247 -27.74 -4.82 -5.83
CA ARG A 247 -27.18 -3.98 -4.75
C ARG A 247 -26.15 -4.73 -3.91
N VAL A 248 -26.37 -6.03 -3.71
CA VAL A 248 -25.40 -6.90 -3.01
C VAL A 248 -24.12 -7.01 -3.84
N GLU A 249 -24.26 -7.32 -5.13
CA GLU A 249 -23.11 -7.37 -6.06
C GLU A 249 -22.38 -6.03 -6.16
N GLY A 250 -23.11 -4.92 -6.20
CA GLY A 250 -22.55 -3.57 -6.21
C GLY A 250 -21.76 -3.24 -4.94
N THR A 251 -22.26 -3.67 -3.77
CA THR A 251 -21.58 -3.50 -2.47
C THR A 251 -20.27 -4.27 -2.44
N ILE A 252 -20.29 -5.55 -2.86
CA ILE A 252 -19.10 -6.40 -2.95
C ILE A 252 -18.07 -5.79 -3.91
N ARG A 253 -18.53 -5.31 -5.08
CA ARG A 253 -17.66 -4.65 -6.06
C ARG A 253 -17.01 -3.40 -5.48
N LYS A 254 -17.77 -2.53 -4.82
CA LYS A 254 -17.25 -1.31 -4.20
C LYS A 254 -16.17 -1.62 -3.16
N LEU A 255 -16.39 -2.63 -2.31
CA LEU A 255 -15.38 -3.07 -1.33
C LEU A 255 -14.12 -3.59 -2.00
N ASN A 256 -14.28 -4.43 -3.02
CA ASN A 256 -13.18 -4.97 -3.81
C ASN A 256 -12.38 -3.87 -4.55
N ASP A 257 -13.05 -2.84 -5.06
CA ASP A 257 -12.42 -1.70 -5.73
C ASP A 257 -11.62 -0.83 -4.74
N LEU A 258 -12.01 -0.83 -3.47
CA LEU A 258 -11.28 -0.22 -2.35
C LEU A 258 -10.22 -1.15 -1.72
N GLY A 259 -10.02 -2.34 -2.31
CA GLY A 259 -8.98 -3.29 -1.87
C GLY A 259 -9.34 -4.12 -0.64
N PHE A 260 -10.63 -4.23 -0.30
CA PHE A 260 -11.11 -5.14 0.74
C PHE A 260 -11.50 -6.49 0.15
N ALA A 261 -11.04 -7.57 0.79
CA ALA A 261 -11.47 -8.93 0.48
C ALA A 261 -12.75 -9.27 1.26
N VAL A 262 -13.85 -9.48 0.53
CA VAL A 262 -15.11 -9.93 1.13
C VAL A 262 -15.03 -11.45 1.38
N ASP A 263 -15.11 -11.86 2.64
CA ASP A 263 -14.97 -13.25 3.09
C ASP A 263 -16.32 -13.97 3.09
N GLU A 264 -17.33 -13.34 3.70
CA GLU A 264 -18.69 -13.89 3.75
C GLU A 264 -19.75 -12.83 3.47
N VAL A 265 -20.78 -13.24 2.73
CA VAL A 265 -21.97 -12.46 2.43
C VAL A 265 -23.15 -13.26 2.97
N SER A 266 -23.76 -12.80 4.07
CA SER A 266 -24.96 -13.43 4.62
C SER A 266 -26.19 -12.57 4.39
N LEU A 267 -27.28 -13.20 3.96
CA LEU A 267 -28.57 -12.56 3.72
C LEU A 267 -29.60 -13.20 4.65
N GLN A 268 -30.14 -12.42 5.59
CA GLN A 268 -31.11 -12.89 6.58
C GLN A 268 -32.49 -12.24 6.35
N PRO A 269 -33.59 -13.00 6.29
CA PRO A 269 -34.93 -12.43 6.20
C PRO A 269 -35.26 -11.53 7.40
N VAL A 270 -35.87 -10.37 7.15
CA VAL A 270 -36.29 -9.44 8.21
C VAL A 270 -37.70 -9.82 8.67
N VAL A 271 -37.87 -10.07 9.98
CA VAL A 271 -39.12 -10.58 10.57
C VAL A 271 -40.35 -9.68 10.30
N SER A 272 -40.15 -8.38 10.06
CA SER A 272 -41.22 -7.40 9.81
C SER A 272 -41.58 -7.18 8.33
N GLY A 273 -40.83 -7.74 7.39
CA GLY A 273 -41.03 -7.53 5.95
C GLY A 273 -40.90 -8.84 5.18
N ALA A 274 -42.00 -9.35 4.63
CA ALA A 274 -42.05 -10.64 3.96
C ALA A 274 -41.08 -10.77 2.77
N ASP A 275 -40.60 -9.65 2.23
CA ASP A 275 -39.69 -9.57 1.07
C ASP A 275 -38.38 -8.80 1.36
N GLU A 276 -38.03 -8.57 2.63
CA GLU A 276 -36.80 -7.86 3.01
C GLU A 276 -35.70 -8.81 3.49
N LEU A 277 -34.49 -8.62 2.98
CA LEU A 277 -33.26 -9.31 3.37
C LEU A 277 -32.28 -8.31 3.98
N ARG A 278 -31.77 -8.60 5.16
CA ARG A 278 -30.65 -7.91 5.78
C ARG A 278 -29.35 -8.49 5.25
N LEU A 279 -28.54 -7.65 4.62
CA LEU A 279 -27.19 -8.00 4.20
C LEU A 279 -26.22 -7.77 5.35
N HIS A 280 -25.40 -8.77 5.63
CA HIS A 280 -24.21 -8.64 6.46
C HIS A 280 -23.00 -9.09 5.64
N VAL A 281 -22.06 -8.16 5.43
CA VAL A 281 -20.79 -8.42 4.74
C VAL A 281 -19.71 -8.57 5.78
N ALA A 282 -19.17 -9.78 5.92
CA ALA A 282 -17.95 -9.99 6.68
C ALA A 282 -16.76 -9.73 5.75
N VAL A 283 -16.00 -8.69 6.06
CA VAL A 283 -14.71 -8.44 5.43
C VAL A 283 -13.65 -9.20 6.22
N GLY A 284 -13.00 -10.16 5.56
CA GLY A 284 -12.00 -11.03 6.17
C GLY A 284 -10.65 -10.34 6.35
N ASP A 285 -9.66 -11.14 6.72
CA ASP A 285 -8.25 -10.72 6.75
C ASP A 285 -7.85 -10.19 5.35
N ARG A 286 -7.22 -9.00 5.30
CA ARG A 286 -6.75 -8.36 4.07
C ARG A 286 -5.77 -9.21 3.25
N ARG A 287 -5.34 -10.37 3.76
CA ARG A 287 -4.40 -11.26 3.08
C ARG A 287 -5.03 -12.57 2.62
N PHE A 288 -6.35 -12.64 2.46
CA PHE A 288 -7.05 -13.86 2.05
C PHE A 288 -6.53 -14.42 0.71
N HIS A 289 -6.57 -13.63 -0.36
CA HIS A 289 -6.10 -14.04 -1.68
C HIS A 289 -4.59 -14.25 -1.69
N ALA A 290 -3.84 -13.38 -1.01
CA ALA A 290 -2.38 -13.50 -0.90
C ALA A 290 -1.99 -14.82 -0.20
N THR A 291 -2.70 -15.20 0.87
CA THR A 291 -2.47 -16.45 1.61
C THR A 291 -2.81 -17.66 0.74
N GLU A 292 -3.92 -17.60 0.01
CA GLU A 292 -4.32 -18.69 -0.88
C GLU A 292 -3.34 -18.88 -2.04
N LEU A 293 -2.93 -17.80 -2.70
CA LEU A 293 -1.94 -17.86 -3.78
C LEU A 293 -0.59 -18.36 -3.27
N ARG A 294 -0.15 -17.95 -2.07
CA ARG A 294 1.06 -18.48 -1.42
C ARG A 294 0.94 -19.98 -1.18
N ARG A 295 -0.22 -20.46 -0.71
CA ARG A 295 -0.47 -21.90 -0.46
C ARG A 295 -0.46 -22.74 -1.76
N LEU A 296 -0.93 -22.16 -2.85
CA LEU A 296 -1.05 -22.82 -4.16
C LEU A 296 0.24 -22.77 -4.98
N ALA A 297 0.86 -21.59 -5.09
CA ALA A 297 1.97 -21.31 -6.00
C ALA A 297 3.26 -20.84 -5.28
N GLY A 298 3.25 -20.70 -3.95
CA GLY A 298 4.43 -20.25 -3.19
C GLY A 298 4.79 -18.78 -3.36
N MET A 299 3.91 -17.99 -3.99
CA MET A 299 4.15 -16.58 -4.29
C MET A 299 3.83 -15.69 -3.08
N GLU A 300 4.74 -14.78 -2.74
CA GLU A 300 4.50 -13.72 -1.75
C GLU A 300 4.18 -12.42 -2.49
N VAL A 301 2.92 -12.01 -2.44
CA VAL A 301 2.39 -10.85 -3.18
C VAL A 301 1.44 -10.04 -2.31
N GLY A 302 1.08 -8.83 -2.79
CA GLY A 302 -0.03 -8.06 -2.23
C GLY A 302 -1.41 -8.68 -2.56
N GLU A 303 -2.44 -8.22 -1.86
CA GLU A 303 -3.80 -8.78 -1.97
C GLU A 303 -4.43 -8.48 -3.34
N GLY A 304 -4.27 -7.26 -3.83
CA GLY A 304 -4.75 -6.83 -5.15
C GLY A 304 -4.05 -7.59 -6.27
N GLN A 305 -2.74 -7.79 -6.17
CA GLN A 305 -1.97 -8.66 -7.07
C GLN A 305 -2.48 -10.11 -7.02
N ALA A 306 -2.64 -10.66 -5.81
CA ALA A 306 -3.09 -12.04 -5.63
C ALA A 306 -4.45 -12.29 -6.28
N ARG A 307 -5.39 -11.36 -6.12
CA ARG A 307 -6.73 -11.44 -6.75
C ARG A 307 -6.64 -11.53 -8.27
N ILE A 308 -5.82 -10.69 -8.90
CA ILE A 308 -5.61 -10.70 -10.36
C ILE A 308 -4.99 -12.02 -10.81
N LEU A 309 -3.95 -12.46 -10.10
CA LEU A 309 -3.20 -13.67 -10.42
C LEU A 309 -4.02 -14.95 -10.22
N LEU A 310 -4.84 -15.03 -9.17
CA LEU A 310 -5.78 -16.13 -8.96
C LEU A 310 -6.84 -16.17 -10.07
N GLY A 311 -7.28 -15.02 -10.56
CA GLY A 311 -8.15 -14.92 -11.73
C GLY A 311 -7.53 -15.55 -12.99
N ASP A 312 -6.27 -15.20 -13.29
CA ASP A 312 -5.54 -15.76 -14.43
C ASP A 312 -5.27 -17.27 -14.25
N LEU A 313 -4.92 -17.71 -13.04
CA LEU A 313 -4.81 -19.12 -12.69
C LEU A 313 -6.12 -19.88 -12.95
N HIS A 314 -7.27 -19.35 -12.52
CA HIS A 314 -8.56 -19.99 -12.74
C HIS A 314 -8.92 -20.07 -14.23
N ALA A 315 -8.58 -19.05 -15.01
CA ALA A 315 -8.74 -19.07 -16.46
C ALA A 315 -7.87 -20.16 -17.11
N TYR A 316 -6.60 -20.26 -16.72
CA TYR A 316 -5.68 -21.31 -17.17
C TYR A 316 -6.17 -22.71 -16.80
N ARG A 317 -6.61 -22.93 -15.55
CA ARG A 317 -7.22 -24.19 -15.14
C ARG A 317 -8.41 -24.55 -16.02
N GLY A 318 -9.28 -23.59 -16.33
CA GLY A 318 -10.42 -23.81 -17.22
C GLY A 318 -10.02 -24.22 -18.63
N GLN A 319 -8.93 -23.66 -19.17
CA GLN A 319 -8.37 -24.11 -20.44
C GLN A 319 -7.79 -25.53 -20.35
N LEU A 320 -6.95 -25.78 -19.34
CA LEU A 320 -6.28 -27.06 -19.16
C LEU A 320 -7.27 -28.21 -18.95
N SER A 321 -8.35 -27.99 -18.18
CA SER A 321 -9.42 -28.99 -18.01
C SER A 321 -10.13 -29.32 -19.33
N ARG A 322 -10.34 -28.33 -20.21
CA ARG A 322 -10.93 -28.57 -21.54
C ARG A 322 -10.02 -29.39 -22.43
N GLU A 323 -8.72 -29.13 -22.40
CA GLU A 323 -7.71 -29.86 -23.19
C GLU A 323 -7.52 -31.29 -22.68
N ALA A 324 -7.54 -31.49 -21.36
CA ALA A 324 -7.43 -32.81 -20.73
C ALA A 324 -8.72 -33.64 -20.82
N GLY A 325 -9.88 -33.01 -21.05
CA GLY A 325 -11.18 -33.66 -21.09
C GLY A 325 -11.76 -34.03 -19.71
N HIS A 326 -11.16 -33.54 -18.62
CA HIS A 326 -11.63 -33.70 -17.25
C HIS A 326 -11.22 -32.50 -16.39
N ASP A 327 -11.83 -32.34 -15.23
CA ASP A 327 -11.43 -31.28 -14.30
C ASP A 327 -10.03 -31.56 -13.74
N VAL A 328 -9.13 -30.59 -13.91
CA VAL A 328 -7.78 -30.61 -13.33
C VAL A 328 -7.82 -29.99 -11.94
N ASP A 329 -7.15 -30.64 -10.99
CA ASP A 329 -7.10 -30.13 -9.62
C ASP A 329 -6.38 -28.77 -9.55
N LEU A 330 -6.82 -27.92 -8.62
CA LEU A 330 -6.34 -26.55 -8.53
C LEU A 330 -4.85 -26.45 -8.20
N ARG A 331 -4.29 -27.41 -7.44
CA ARG A 331 -2.87 -27.35 -7.05
C ARG A 331 -1.97 -27.70 -8.22
N THR A 332 -2.32 -28.73 -9.00
CA THR A 332 -1.62 -29.08 -10.24
C THR A 332 -1.72 -27.94 -11.26
N ALA A 333 -2.92 -27.38 -11.45
CA ALA A 333 -3.10 -26.22 -12.32
C ALA A 333 -2.25 -25.02 -11.86
N ALA A 334 -2.13 -24.78 -10.55
CA ALA A 334 -1.31 -23.70 -10.00
C ALA A 334 0.18 -23.87 -10.31
N GLN A 335 0.71 -25.08 -10.15
CA GLN A 335 2.11 -25.38 -10.45
C GLN A 335 2.42 -25.22 -11.94
N LEU A 336 1.56 -25.76 -12.81
CA LEU A 336 1.73 -25.66 -14.26
C LEU A 336 1.58 -24.20 -14.73
N TRP A 337 0.54 -23.50 -14.29
CA TRP A 337 0.33 -22.09 -14.57
C TRP A 337 1.55 -21.23 -14.19
N PHE A 338 2.10 -21.47 -12.99
CA PHE A 338 3.23 -20.70 -12.50
C PHE A 338 4.46 -20.84 -13.41
N ILE A 339 4.74 -22.06 -13.88
CA ILE A 339 5.90 -22.38 -14.72
C ILE A 339 5.68 -21.99 -16.18
N GLU A 340 4.51 -22.30 -16.74
CA GLU A 340 4.24 -22.20 -18.19
C GLU A 340 3.74 -20.82 -18.59
N VAL A 341 3.05 -20.11 -17.68
CA VAL A 341 2.38 -18.84 -17.98
C VAL A 341 2.92 -17.70 -17.14
N ALA A 342 2.80 -17.79 -15.82
CA ALA A 342 3.07 -16.66 -14.93
C ALA A 342 4.54 -16.22 -15.01
N THR A 343 5.50 -17.14 -14.81
CA THR A 343 6.93 -16.82 -14.82
C THR A 343 7.39 -16.24 -16.16
N PRO A 344 7.10 -16.86 -17.32
CA PRO A 344 7.46 -16.28 -18.62
C PRO A 344 6.82 -14.90 -18.83
N MET A 345 5.55 -14.72 -18.49
CA MET A 345 4.87 -13.44 -18.70
C MET A 345 5.36 -12.34 -17.75
N MET A 346 5.71 -12.66 -16.51
CA MET A 346 6.39 -11.73 -15.60
C MET A 346 7.69 -11.21 -16.19
N HIS A 347 8.55 -12.09 -16.71
CA HIS A 347 9.79 -11.65 -17.35
C HIS A 347 9.55 -10.76 -18.56
N ARG A 348 8.65 -11.17 -19.46
CA ARG A 348 8.35 -10.40 -20.68
C ARG A 348 7.70 -9.04 -20.37
N ALA A 349 6.79 -8.99 -19.40
CA ALA A 349 6.16 -7.76 -18.97
C ALA A 349 7.17 -6.83 -18.30
N HIS A 350 8.03 -7.37 -17.43
CA HIS A 350 9.09 -6.59 -16.77
C HIS A 350 10.07 -6.00 -17.79
N GLU A 351 10.46 -6.77 -18.79
CA GLU A 351 11.27 -6.27 -19.91
C GLU A 351 10.57 -5.18 -20.70
N ALA A 352 9.27 -5.34 -20.99
CA ALA A 352 8.48 -4.34 -21.71
C ALA A 352 8.46 -2.98 -20.98
N VAL A 353 8.43 -2.97 -19.65
CA VAL A 353 8.46 -1.75 -18.84
C VAL A 353 9.89 -1.29 -18.46
N GLY A 354 10.91 -1.80 -19.15
CA GLY A 354 12.31 -1.40 -18.93
C GLY A 354 12.88 -1.87 -17.58
N ARG A 355 12.35 -2.97 -17.04
CA ARG A 355 12.66 -3.54 -15.72
C ARG A 355 12.32 -2.59 -14.56
N THR A 356 11.38 -1.68 -14.78
CA THR A 356 10.82 -0.81 -13.75
C THR A 356 9.88 -1.61 -12.83
N GLY A 357 9.92 -1.34 -11.53
CA GLY A 357 9.07 -2.03 -10.55
C GLY A 357 9.38 -3.53 -10.40
N SER A 358 8.41 -4.28 -9.88
CA SER A 358 8.53 -5.73 -9.73
C SER A 358 7.99 -6.48 -10.96
N PRO A 359 8.55 -7.67 -11.30
CA PRO A 359 8.02 -8.50 -12.38
C PRO A 359 6.56 -8.91 -12.19
N ILE A 360 6.14 -9.09 -10.92
CA ILE A 360 4.76 -9.44 -10.55
C ILE A 360 3.82 -8.29 -10.90
N GLN A 361 4.16 -7.06 -10.50
CA GLN A 361 3.32 -5.89 -10.80
C GLN A 361 3.24 -5.65 -12.30
N ALA A 362 4.35 -5.77 -13.04
CA ALA A 362 4.35 -5.64 -14.49
C ALA A 362 3.43 -6.67 -15.17
N TYR A 363 3.36 -7.90 -14.64
CA TYR A 363 2.43 -8.91 -15.15
C TYR A 363 0.97 -8.58 -14.84
N CYS A 364 0.67 -8.09 -13.62
CA CYS A 364 -0.67 -7.60 -13.29
C CYS A 364 -1.11 -6.47 -14.23
N ASP A 365 -0.21 -5.52 -14.52
CA ASP A 365 -0.46 -4.43 -15.46
C ASP A 365 -0.68 -4.94 -16.89
N LEU A 366 0.07 -5.97 -17.32
CA LEU A 366 -0.15 -6.63 -18.62
C LEU A 366 -1.53 -7.26 -18.73
N LEU A 367 -1.99 -7.95 -17.68
CA LEU A 367 -3.31 -8.57 -17.65
C LEU A 367 -4.43 -7.52 -17.73
N GLU A 368 -4.30 -6.42 -16.98
CA GLU A 368 -5.23 -5.29 -17.04
C GLU A 368 -5.27 -4.66 -18.43
N VAL A 369 -4.11 -4.29 -18.99
CA VAL A 369 -4.03 -3.64 -20.30
C VAL A 369 -4.60 -4.54 -21.39
N ARG A 370 -4.34 -5.85 -21.34
CA ARG A 370 -4.93 -6.81 -22.28
C ARG A 370 -6.45 -6.82 -22.16
N TRP A 371 -6.99 -6.83 -20.94
CA TRP A 371 -8.43 -6.83 -20.71
C TRP A 371 -9.09 -5.56 -21.26
N LEU A 372 -8.59 -4.38 -20.90
CA LEU A 372 -9.14 -3.09 -21.35
C LEU A 372 -9.09 -2.93 -22.87
N LEU A 373 -7.97 -3.28 -23.50
CA LEU A 373 -7.86 -3.24 -24.97
C LEU A 373 -8.83 -4.23 -25.64
N SER A 374 -9.06 -5.39 -25.02
CA SER A 374 -10.01 -6.39 -25.54
C SER A 374 -11.45 -5.92 -25.41
N GLU A 375 -11.78 -5.22 -24.33
CA GLU A 375 -13.09 -4.60 -24.14
C GLU A 375 -13.36 -3.52 -25.19
N GLN A 376 -12.38 -2.63 -25.43
CA GLN A 376 -12.48 -1.58 -26.44
C GLN A 376 -12.64 -2.12 -27.87
N GLU A 377 -12.02 -3.27 -28.18
CA GLU A 377 -12.12 -3.91 -29.50
C GLU A 377 -13.25 -4.94 -29.62
N GLY A 378 -13.96 -5.25 -28.52
CA GLY A 378 -14.99 -6.27 -28.48
C GLY A 378 -14.49 -7.70 -28.76
N ARG A 379 -13.18 -7.95 -28.64
CA ARG A 379 -12.52 -9.24 -28.90
C ARG A 379 -11.17 -9.32 -28.21
N ASP A 380 -10.67 -10.53 -27.97
CA ASP A 380 -9.32 -10.71 -27.44
C ASP A 380 -8.26 -10.14 -28.41
N VAL A 381 -7.44 -9.23 -27.90
CA VAL A 381 -6.35 -8.61 -28.66
C VAL A 381 -5.05 -9.41 -28.64
N GLY A 382 -4.94 -10.37 -27.73
CA GLY A 382 -3.75 -11.19 -27.50
C GLY A 382 -2.62 -10.47 -26.77
N THR A 383 -1.73 -11.27 -26.19
CA THR A 383 -0.62 -10.81 -25.34
C THR A 383 0.36 -9.88 -26.07
N GLU A 384 0.66 -10.13 -27.35
CA GLU A 384 1.63 -9.32 -28.11
C GLU A 384 1.16 -7.90 -28.38
N LYS A 385 -0.16 -7.67 -28.47
CA LYS A 385 -0.69 -6.31 -28.59
C LYS A 385 -0.57 -5.58 -27.26
N ALA A 386 -0.94 -6.23 -26.16
CA ALA A 386 -0.88 -5.66 -24.82
C ALA A 386 0.58 -5.34 -24.38
N LEU A 387 1.54 -6.25 -24.65
CA LEU A 387 2.96 -6.00 -24.39
C LEU A 387 3.49 -4.77 -25.16
N ARG A 388 3.09 -4.60 -26.42
CA ARG A 388 3.48 -3.42 -27.21
C ARG A 388 2.86 -2.13 -26.67
N ALA A 389 1.62 -2.19 -26.17
CA ALA A 389 0.97 -1.06 -25.53
C ALA A 389 1.70 -0.65 -24.25
N LEU A 390 2.02 -1.61 -23.37
CA LEU A 390 2.84 -1.39 -22.17
C LEU A 390 4.21 -0.78 -22.51
N ALA A 391 4.94 -1.38 -23.45
CA ALA A 391 6.28 -0.93 -23.81
C ALA A 391 6.32 0.49 -24.39
N ARG A 392 5.22 0.92 -25.02
CA ARG A 392 5.09 2.28 -25.58
C ARG A 392 4.42 3.26 -24.61
N GLN A 393 4.06 2.81 -23.40
CA GLN A 393 3.24 3.56 -22.45
C GLN A 393 1.93 4.09 -23.08
N ALA A 394 1.41 3.37 -24.08
CA ALA A 394 0.19 3.69 -24.81
C ALA A 394 -0.96 2.83 -24.27
N VAL A 395 -1.16 2.88 -22.95
CA VAL A 395 -2.19 2.13 -22.24
C VAL A 395 -3.50 2.91 -22.18
N PRO A 396 -4.66 2.24 -22.05
CA PRO A 396 -5.95 2.92 -21.87
C PRO A 396 -5.95 3.95 -20.72
N GLU A 397 -6.77 5.00 -20.83
CA GLU A 397 -6.80 6.10 -19.84
C GLU A 397 -7.18 5.61 -18.44
N GLU A 398 -8.10 4.64 -18.39
CA GLU A 398 -8.58 4.03 -17.17
C GLU A 398 -7.57 3.07 -16.50
N SER A 399 -6.53 2.64 -17.22
CA SER A 399 -5.57 1.64 -16.73
C SER A 399 -4.73 2.17 -15.58
N ALA A 400 -4.61 1.37 -14.52
CA ALA A 400 -3.72 1.67 -13.41
C ALA A 400 -2.23 1.50 -13.78
N ALA A 401 -1.92 0.81 -14.88
CA ALA A 401 -0.59 0.75 -15.48
C ALA A 401 -0.02 2.14 -15.85
N GLN A 402 -0.84 3.19 -15.98
CA GLN A 402 -0.32 4.56 -16.15
C GLN A 402 0.56 5.01 -14.99
N LEU A 403 0.32 4.47 -13.79
CA LEU A 403 1.12 4.75 -12.61
C LEU A 403 2.55 4.20 -12.72
N LEU A 404 2.85 3.31 -13.68
CA LEU A 404 4.22 2.86 -13.99
C LEU A 404 5.15 4.04 -14.36
N VAL A 405 4.62 5.12 -14.94
CA VAL A 405 5.39 6.34 -15.23
C VAL A 405 5.99 6.93 -13.94
N VAL A 406 5.35 6.68 -12.80
CA VAL A 406 5.79 7.16 -11.49
C VAL A 406 6.85 6.26 -10.85
N GLU A 407 7.12 5.08 -11.40
CA GLU A 407 8.13 4.13 -10.86
C GLU A 407 9.55 4.35 -11.41
N ILE A 408 9.70 5.14 -12.48
CA ILE A 408 11.00 5.39 -13.11
C ILE A 408 11.83 6.32 -12.20
N PRO A 409 13.06 5.96 -11.78
CA PRO A 409 13.92 6.87 -11.03
C PRO A 409 14.25 8.11 -11.88
N THR A 410 14.03 9.29 -11.33
CA THR A 410 14.61 10.53 -11.87
C THR A 410 15.78 10.93 -10.99
N GLU A 411 16.74 11.66 -11.56
CA GLU A 411 17.92 12.17 -10.86
C GLU A 411 17.55 12.83 -9.50
N PRO A 412 18.43 12.74 -8.49
CA PRO A 412 18.20 13.38 -7.20
C PRO A 412 17.93 14.87 -7.38
N PHE A 413 16.87 15.35 -6.74
CA PHE A 413 16.54 16.77 -6.76
C PHE A 413 17.63 17.55 -6.03
N SER A 414 17.99 18.72 -6.56
CA SER A 414 18.76 19.71 -5.82
C SER A 414 17.99 20.07 -4.55
N VAL A 415 18.63 19.91 -3.39
CA VAL A 415 18.18 20.54 -2.15
C VAL A 415 17.98 22.02 -2.48
N LEU A 416 16.75 22.51 -2.37
CA LEU A 416 16.53 23.95 -2.42
C LEU A 416 17.30 24.51 -1.23
N ASP A 417 18.39 25.24 -1.50
CA ASP A 417 19.01 26.10 -0.50
C ASP A 417 17.87 26.96 0.07
N ASP A 418 17.58 26.82 1.36
CA ASP A 418 16.90 27.88 2.10
C ASP A 418 17.79 29.13 1.98
N ARG A 419 17.50 29.97 0.99
CA ARG A 419 18.12 31.28 0.85
C ARG A 419 17.17 32.32 1.40
N ASP A 420 17.58 32.81 2.57
CA ASP A 420 17.27 34.07 3.27
C ASP A 420 15.86 34.27 3.83
#